data_AF-A0A973PZ80-F1
#
_entry.id   AF-A0A973PZ80-F1
#
_cell.length_a   1.000
_cell.length_b   1.000
_cell.length_c   1.000
_cell.angle_alpha   90.00
_cell.angle_beta   90.00
_cell.angle_gamma   90.00
#
_symmetry.space_group_name_H-M   'P 1'
#
loop_
_entity.id
_entity.type
_entity.pdbx_description
1 polymer ?
#
loop_
_entity_poly.entity_id
_entity_poly.type
_entity_poly.pdbx_seq_one_letter_code
_entity_poly.pdbx_strand_id
1 'polypeptide(L)'
;MFRPPPGAARLPGEPSDAPRQVDEPAMESAVDDLLIGTSWWTAPGSPQQAGAWFTAHGPAGAKPGPWADGDPAGATRSTWSFDLPDRAGFQERTLMMSALPFHGMTLLRVDAMEVHVGERTARDQVPAGVVRLVVSGSTRHAPKPAVLRTVTDPTLIQQVAALTNKLRPAAPGTRSCPNDTGGTLDLTFYSASSSKPVATLLAARSGCRDATITTAQDPAGMRLTTADDYETRVLKLLGLTLPAG
;
A
#
# COMPACT_ATOMS: atom_id res chain seq x y z
N MET A 1 -18.12 -6.71 -0.31
CA MET A 1 -18.50 -7.75 -1.29
C MET A 1 -19.29 -7.08 -2.42
N PHE A 2 -19.13 -7.54 -3.66
CA PHE A 2 -19.89 -7.04 -4.82
C PHE A 2 -21.38 -7.36 -4.70
N ARG A 3 -22.25 -6.41 -5.07
CA ARG A 3 -23.70 -6.59 -5.15
C ARG A 3 -24.18 -6.33 -6.57
N PRO A 4 -24.56 -7.36 -7.34
CA PRO A 4 -24.97 -7.18 -8.73
C PRO A 4 -26.28 -6.39 -8.83
N PRO A 5 -26.53 -5.69 -9.96
CA PRO A 5 -27.81 -5.04 -10.23
C PRO A 5 -28.97 -6.06 -10.22
N PRO A 6 -30.21 -5.63 -9.93
CA PRO A 6 -31.37 -6.51 -9.98
C PRO A 6 -31.52 -7.16 -11.36
N GLY A 7 -31.80 -8.47 -11.39
CA GLY A 7 -31.94 -9.23 -12.62
C GLY A 7 -30.62 -9.60 -13.32
N ALA A 8 -29.48 -9.24 -12.74
CA ALA A 8 -28.20 -9.67 -13.27
C ALA A 8 -27.97 -11.17 -13.08
N ALA A 9 -27.33 -11.80 -14.07
CA ALA A 9 -26.99 -13.21 -14.09
C ALA A 9 -25.47 -13.39 -14.13
N ARG A 10 -24.95 -14.25 -13.25
CA ARG A 10 -23.52 -14.58 -13.25
C ARG A 10 -23.20 -15.50 -14.42
N LEU A 11 -22.13 -15.20 -15.13
CA LEU A 11 -21.60 -16.01 -16.20
C LEU A 11 -20.49 -16.94 -15.68
N PRO A 12 -20.27 -18.10 -16.31
CA PRO A 12 -19.21 -19.03 -15.91
C PRO A 12 -17.79 -18.50 -16.18
N GLY A 13 -17.67 -17.51 -17.07
CA GLY A 13 -16.41 -16.88 -17.47
C GLY A 13 -16.68 -15.75 -18.46
N GLU A 14 -15.63 -15.26 -19.09
CA GLU A 14 -15.72 -14.28 -20.16
C GLU A 14 -16.52 -14.84 -21.36
N PRO A 15 -17.53 -14.12 -21.87
CA PRO A 15 -18.18 -14.48 -23.12
C PRO A 15 -17.17 -14.51 -24.28
N SER A 16 -17.25 -15.53 -25.14
CA SER A 16 -16.32 -15.68 -26.27
C SER A 16 -16.37 -14.55 -27.31
N ASP A 17 -17.44 -13.78 -27.29
CA ASP A 17 -17.71 -12.62 -28.14
C ASP A 17 -17.73 -11.30 -27.34
N ALA A 18 -17.18 -11.31 -26.13
CA ALA A 18 -16.96 -10.10 -25.36
C ALA A 18 -16.05 -9.14 -26.15
N PRO A 19 -16.35 -7.83 -26.16
CA PRO A 19 -15.47 -6.85 -26.76
C PRO A 19 -14.12 -6.80 -26.05
N ARG A 20 -13.02 -6.66 -26.81
CA ARG A 20 -11.64 -6.68 -26.29
C ARG A 20 -11.35 -5.67 -25.17
N GLN A 21 -12.17 -4.61 -25.09
CA GLN A 21 -12.12 -3.59 -24.07
C GLN A 21 -12.31 -4.14 -22.65
N VAL A 22 -12.77 -5.38 -22.48
CA VAL A 22 -12.88 -6.03 -21.17
C VAL A 22 -11.99 -7.26 -21.02
N ASP A 23 -11.06 -7.51 -21.95
CA ASP A 23 -10.09 -8.62 -21.83
C ASP A 23 -9.23 -8.45 -20.57
N GLU A 24 -8.94 -7.20 -20.18
CA GLU A 24 -8.12 -6.82 -19.03
C GLU A 24 -8.86 -5.87 -18.09
N PRO A 25 -8.48 -5.80 -16.80
CA PRO A 25 -8.96 -4.80 -15.86
C PRO A 25 -8.77 -3.39 -16.40
N ALA A 26 -9.62 -2.46 -15.96
CA ALA A 26 -9.57 -1.10 -16.46
C ALA A 26 -8.33 -0.31 -16.01
N MET A 27 -7.79 -0.70 -14.87
CA MET A 27 -6.55 -0.20 -14.29
C MET A 27 -6.02 -1.29 -13.38
N GLU A 28 -4.71 -1.47 -13.38
CA GLU A 28 -4.02 -2.39 -12.49
C GLU A 28 -2.99 -1.63 -11.65
N SER A 29 -2.71 -2.16 -10.46
CA SER A 29 -1.61 -1.64 -9.65
C SER A 29 -0.29 -2.08 -10.29
N ALA A 30 0.66 -1.15 -10.45
CA ALA A 30 1.98 -1.43 -11.03
C ALA A 30 2.95 -2.12 -10.05
N VAL A 31 2.42 -3.06 -9.26
CA VAL A 31 3.11 -3.73 -8.16
C VAL A 31 3.27 -5.20 -8.45
N ASP A 32 4.37 -5.77 -7.97
CA ASP A 32 4.53 -7.22 -7.93
C ASP A 32 3.49 -7.80 -6.94
N ASP A 33 3.15 -9.10 -7.04
CA ASP A 33 2.20 -9.78 -6.13
C ASP A 33 0.76 -9.23 -6.11
N LEU A 34 0.31 -8.62 -7.21
CA LEU A 34 -1.10 -8.30 -7.42
C LEU A 34 -1.92 -9.59 -7.63
N LEU A 35 -2.91 -9.81 -6.76
CA LEU A 35 -3.89 -10.87 -6.92
C LEU A 35 -5.17 -10.28 -7.53
N ILE A 36 -5.63 -10.88 -8.63
CA ILE A 36 -6.86 -10.47 -9.31
C ILE A 36 -7.84 -11.64 -9.36
N GLY A 37 -9.03 -11.42 -8.83
CA GLY A 37 -10.18 -12.30 -8.99
C GLY A 37 -11.23 -11.66 -9.88
N THR A 38 -11.49 -12.23 -11.05
CA THR A 38 -12.46 -11.70 -12.01
C THR A 38 -13.76 -12.49 -11.99
N SER A 39 -14.89 -11.79 -12.11
CA SER A 39 -16.19 -12.40 -12.37
C SER A 39 -16.96 -11.65 -13.44
N TRP A 40 -17.76 -12.40 -14.19
CA TRP A 40 -18.50 -11.91 -15.35
C TRP A 40 -20.00 -12.02 -15.12
N TRP A 41 -20.74 -11.01 -15.55
CA TRP A 41 -22.19 -10.95 -15.37
C TRP A 41 -22.86 -10.28 -16.56
N THR A 42 -24.10 -10.66 -16.86
CA THR A 42 -25.00 -9.81 -17.66
C THR A 42 -25.99 -9.13 -16.74
N ALA A 43 -26.42 -7.93 -17.08
CA ALA A 43 -27.45 -7.20 -16.37
C ALA A 43 -28.44 -6.55 -17.35
N PRO A 44 -29.73 -6.48 -17.02
CA PRO A 44 -30.68 -5.72 -17.83
C PRO A 44 -30.37 -4.22 -17.76
N GLY A 45 -30.75 -3.49 -18.81
CA GLY A 45 -30.59 -2.04 -18.89
C GLY A 45 -29.25 -1.61 -19.51
N SER A 46 -28.95 -0.31 -19.37
CA SER A 46 -27.75 0.31 -19.94
C SER A 46 -26.56 0.31 -18.96
N PRO A 47 -25.32 0.47 -19.47
CA PRO A 47 -24.13 0.61 -18.62
C PRO A 47 -24.26 1.74 -17.59
N GLN A 48 -24.91 2.85 -17.96
CA GLN A 48 -25.14 3.97 -17.05
C GLN A 48 -26.10 3.61 -15.90
N GLN A 49 -27.12 2.77 -16.17
CA GLN A 49 -28.02 2.28 -15.13
C GLN A 49 -27.29 1.33 -14.17
N ALA A 50 -26.41 0.47 -14.68
CA ALA A 50 -25.54 -0.35 -13.83
C ALA A 50 -24.60 0.53 -12.98
N GLY A 51 -24.04 1.59 -13.58
CA GLY A 51 -23.24 2.59 -12.88
C GLY A 51 -23.97 3.26 -11.71
N ALA A 52 -25.17 3.77 -11.96
CA ALA A 52 -26.01 4.37 -10.93
C ALA A 52 -26.31 3.38 -9.79
N TRP A 53 -26.53 2.10 -10.12
CA TRP A 53 -26.68 1.05 -9.11
C TRP A 53 -25.41 0.90 -8.26
N PHE A 54 -24.23 0.83 -8.88
CA PHE A 54 -22.95 0.69 -8.16
C PHE A 54 -22.70 1.86 -7.22
N THR A 55 -22.92 3.10 -7.67
CA THR A 55 -22.78 4.28 -6.83
C THR A 55 -23.70 4.24 -5.61
N ALA A 56 -24.95 3.80 -5.79
CA ALA A 56 -25.92 3.70 -4.70
C ALA A 56 -25.71 2.49 -3.78
N HIS A 57 -25.07 1.43 -4.27
CA HIS A 57 -24.96 0.13 -3.58
C HIS A 57 -23.52 -0.36 -3.48
N GLY A 58 -22.57 0.57 -3.30
CA GLY A 58 -21.16 0.26 -3.11
C GLY A 58 -20.93 -0.71 -1.93
N PRO A 59 -19.81 -1.46 -1.91
CA PRO A 59 -19.52 -2.37 -0.82
C PRO A 59 -19.46 -1.66 0.54
N ALA A 60 -20.02 -2.28 1.57
CA ALA A 60 -19.99 -1.72 2.92
C ALA A 60 -18.55 -1.44 3.39
N GLY A 61 -18.32 -0.23 3.92
CA GLY A 61 -17.01 0.22 4.39
C GLY A 61 -16.01 0.63 3.29
N ALA A 62 -16.41 0.53 2.01
CA ALA A 62 -15.56 0.97 0.91
C ALA A 62 -15.65 2.47 0.69
N LYS A 63 -14.58 3.07 0.18
CA LYS A 63 -14.57 4.45 -0.31
C LYS A 63 -14.76 4.44 -1.83
N PRO A 64 -15.61 5.31 -2.40
CA PRO A 64 -15.72 5.42 -3.85
C PRO A 64 -14.39 5.94 -4.42
N GLY A 65 -13.87 5.22 -5.41
CA GLY A 65 -12.68 5.59 -6.17
C GLY A 65 -13.03 6.36 -7.45
N PRO A 66 -12.04 6.59 -8.33
CA PRO A 66 -12.26 7.24 -9.61
C PRO A 66 -13.25 6.48 -10.50
N TRP A 67 -13.97 7.27 -11.29
CA TRP A 67 -14.85 6.83 -12.38
C TRP A 67 -14.28 7.33 -13.70
N ALA A 68 -14.37 6.49 -14.73
CA ALA A 68 -13.93 6.85 -16.07
C ALA A 68 -14.81 6.20 -17.13
N ASP A 69 -15.15 6.98 -18.15
CA ASP A 69 -15.64 6.47 -19.42
C ASP A 69 -14.49 6.50 -20.43
N GLY A 70 -14.28 5.38 -21.12
CA GLY A 70 -13.28 5.27 -22.18
C GLY A 70 -13.89 4.69 -23.44
N ASP A 71 -13.43 5.17 -24.60
CA ASP A 71 -13.76 4.60 -25.91
C ASP A 71 -12.48 4.18 -26.66
N PRO A 72 -11.82 3.07 -26.28
CA PRO A 72 -10.57 2.70 -26.93
C PRO A 72 -10.75 2.09 -28.34
N ALA A 73 -11.98 1.74 -28.76
CA ALA A 73 -12.22 1.06 -30.05
C ALA A 73 -13.71 0.95 -30.45
N GLY A 74 -14.51 2.02 -30.29
CA GLY A 74 -15.88 2.13 -30.82
C GLY A 74 -17.00 1.61 -29.91
N ALA A 75 -16.70 1.34 -28.65
CA ALA A 75 -17.68 0.99 -27.63
C ALA A 75 -17.28 1.61 -26.30
N THR A 76 -18.13 2.48 -25.76
CA THR A 76 -17.89 3.15 -24.48
C THR A 76 -17.96 2.15 -23.34
N ARG A 77 -16.82 1.93 -22.68
CA ARG A 77 -16.71 1.20 -21.41
C ARG A 77 -16.76 2.20 -20.28
N SER A 78 -17.71 2.02 -19.37
CA SER A 78 -17.78 2.79 -18.14
C SER A 78 -17.18 1.99 -16.99
N THR A 79 -16.34 2.63 -16.19
CA THR A 79 -15.58 1.99 -15.11
C THR A 79 -15.84 2.68 -13.78
N TRP A 80 -16.11 1.89 -12.74
CA TRP A 80 -16.22 2.35 -11.35
C TRP A 80 -15.25 1.57 -10.48
N SER A 81 -14.71 2.23 -9.46
CA SER A 81 -13.82 1.60 -8.49
C SER A 81 -14.25 1.93 -7.06
N PHE A 82 -13.93 1.01 -6.14
CA PHE A 82 -14.16 1.15 -4.72
C PHE A 82 -12.94 0.65 -3.95
N ASP A 83 -12.36 1.54 -3.15
CA ASP A 83 -11.26 1.20 -2.25
C ASP A 83 -11.82 0.49 -1.02
N LEU A 84 -11.42 -0.76 -0.85
CA LEU A 84 -11.76 -1.59 0.30
C LEU A 84 -10.73 -1.34 1.42
N PRO A 85 -11.13 -1.43 2.70
CA PRO A 85 -10.17 -1.36 3.80
C PRO A 85 -9.08 -2.44 3.70
N ASP A 86 -7.84 -2.07 4.01
CA ASP A 86 -6.73 -3.03 4.15
C ASP A 86 -7.08 -4.14 5.16
N ARG A 87 -6.49 -5.32 4.97
CA ARG A 87 -6.60 -6.45 5.91
C ARG A 87 -5.23 -7.08 6.13
N ALA A 88 -5.09 -7.92 7.15
CA ALA A 88 -3.82 -8.57 7.44
C ALA A 88 -3.28 -9.31 6.18
N GLY A 89 -2.05 -8.99 5.79
CA GLY A 89 -1.40 -9.52 4.58
C GLY A 89 -1.73 -8.82 3.25
N PHE A 90 -2.74 -7.95 3.19
CA PHE A 90 -3.23 -7.37 1.93
C PHE A 90 -3.49 -5.86 2.01
N GLN A 91 -2.99 -5.14 1.02
CA GLN A 91 -3.15 -3.68 0.86
C GLN A 91 -3.71 -3.33 -0.52
N GLU A 92 -4.03 -2.05 -0.71
CA GLU A 92 -4.46 -1.48 -2.01
C GLU A 92 -5.64 -2.25 -2.61
N ARG A 93 -6.54 -2.69 -1.71
CA ARG A 93 -7.65 -3.57 -2.05
C ARG A 93 -8.71 -2.79 -2.78
N THR A 94 -8.99 -3.17 -4.03
CA THR A 94 -9.89 -2.45 -4.92
C THR A 94 -10.93 -3.40 -5.49
N LEU A 95 -12.19 -2.97 -5.50
CA LEU A 95 -13.22 -3.60 -6.32
C LEU A 95 -13.49 -2.69 -7.52
N MET A 96 -13.28 -3.22 -8.72
CA MET A 96 -13.46 -2.51 -9.97
C MET A 96 -14.58 -3.15 -10.78
N MET A 97 -15.44 -2.32 -11.36
CA MET A 97 -16.51 -2.77 -12.23
C MET A 97 -16.43 -2.03 -13.55
N SER A 98 -16.40 -2.78 -14.63
CA SER A 98 -16.56 -2.27 -15.99
C SER A 98 -17.91 -2.69 -16.54
N ALA A 99 -18.62 -1.77 -17.20
CA ALA A 99 -19.88 -2.03 -17.86
C ALA A 99 -19.83 -1.56 -19.31
N LEU A 100 -20.40 -2.35 -20.21
CA LEU A 100 -20.56 -1.99 -21.63
C LEU A 100 -21.84 -2.63 -22.23
N PRO A 101 -22.36 -2.10 -23.34
CA PRO A 101 -23.49 -2.72 -24.04
C PRO A 101 -23.12 -4.08 -24.63
N PHE A 102 -23.98 -5.09 -24.48
CA PHE A 102 -23.75 -6.45 -24.96
C PHE A 102 -25.08 -7.17 -25.24
N HIS A 103 -25.34 -7.51 -26.51
CA HIS A 103 -26.57 -8.22 -26.95
C HIS A 103 -27.89 -7.61 -26.43
N GLY A 104 -28.00 -6.28 -26.44
CA GLY A 104 -29.18 -5.56 -25.92
C GLY A 104 -29.28 -5.52 -24.40
N MET A 105 -28.27 -6.03 -23.69
CA MET A 105 -28.08 -5.98 -22.25
C MET A 105 -26.80 -5.19 -21.92
N THR A 106 -26.40 -5.22 -20.65
CA THR A 106 -25.09 -4.77 -20.18
C THR A 106 -24.23 -5.97 -19.80
N LEU A 107 -23.03 -6.06 -20.35
CA LEU A 107 -21.98 -6.96 -19.86
C LEU A 107 -21.21 -6.26 -18.75
N LEU A 108 -21.00 -6.97 -17.65
CA LEU A 108 -20.24 -6.52 -16.50
C LEU A 108 -19.01 -7.40 -16.32
N ARG A 109 -17.84 -6.77 -16.24
CA ARG A 109 -16.62 -7.35 -15.69
C ARG A 109 -16.41 -6.78 -14.29
N VAL A 110 -16.19 -7.65 -13.31
CA VAL A 110 -15.95 -7.27 -11.92
C VAL A 110 -14.63 -7.86 -11.48
N ASP A 111 -13.64 -7.01 -11.21
CA ASP A 111 -12.32 -7.37 -10.76
C ASP A 111 -12.18 -7.02 -9.27
N ALA A 112 -11.89 -8.02 -8.44
CA ALA A 112 -11.42 -7.82 -7.08
C ALA A 112 -9.89 -7.92 -7.10
N MET A 113 -9.23 -6.80 -6.84
CA MET A 113 -7.78 -6.66 -6.87
C MET A 113 -7.25 -6.45 -5.46
N GLU A 114 -6.25 -7.19 -5.05
CA GLU A 114 -5.61 -7.06 -3.75
C GLU A 114 -4.10 -7.26 -3.89
N VAL A 115 -3.30 -6.40 -3.26
CA VAL A 115 -1.85 -6.53 -3.29
C VAL A 115 -1.40 -7.30 -2.06
N HIS A 116 -0.72 -8.42 -2.26
CA HIS A 116 -0.20 -9.21 -1.16
C HIS A 116 1.13 -8.61 -0.67
N VAL A 117 1.19 -8.22 0.61
CA VAL A 117 2.34 -7.54 1.21
C VAL A 117 3.00 -8.35 2.34
N GLY A 118 2.47 -9.54 2.62
CA GLY A 118 2.85 -10.36 3.76
C GLY A 118 2.45 -9.76 5.11
N GLU A 119 2.77 -10.48 6.18
CA GLU A 119 2.56 -10.03 7.56
C GLU A 119 3.89 -9.85 8.27
N ARG A 120 3.98 -8.85 9.15
CA ARG A 120 5.14 -8.72 10.02
C ARG A 120 5.13 -9.81 11.06
N THR A 121 6.21 -10.55 11.15
CA THR A 121 6.44 -11.54 12.20
C THR A 121 7.38 -10.95 13.26
N ALA A 122 7.63 -11.71 14.34
CA ALA A 122 8.64 -11.34 15.33
C ALA A 122 10.05 -11.22 14.72
N ARG A 123 10.31 -11.79 13.54
CA ARG A 123 11.59 -11.70 12.83
C ARG A 123 11.85 -10.31 12.27
N ASP A 124 10.79 -9.55 12.01
CA ASP A 124 10.83 -8.27 11.31
C ASP A 124 10.65 -7.11 12.31
N GLN A 125 10.72 -7.38 13.61
CA GLN A 125 10.50 -6.44 14.69
C GLN A 125 11.81 -6.10 15.40
N VAL A 126 11.90 -4.88 15.93
CA VAL A 126 12.93 -4.50 16.90
C VAL A 126 12.75 -5.40 18.14
N PRO A 127 13.74 -6.23 18.50
CA PRO A 127 13.62 -7.14 19.64
C PRO A 127 13.47 -6.41 20.97
N ALA A 128 12.89 -7.08 21.96
CA ALA A 128 12.98 -6.64 23.34
C ALA A 128 14.45 -6.68 23.86
N GLY A 129 14.75 -5.93 24.93
CA GLY A 129 16.07 -5.95 25.55
C GLY A 129 17.14 -5.08 24.86
N VAL A 130 16.73 -4.21 23.93
CA VAL A 130 17.60 -3.15 23.41
C VAL A 130 17.89 -2.16 24.54
N VAL A 131 19.17 -1.81 24.70
CA VAL A 131 19.64 -0.88 25.75
C VAL A 131 20.32 0.36 25.19
N ARG A 132 20.59 0.38 23.88
CA ARG A 132 21.22 1.51 23.20
C ARG A 132 20.63 1.68 21.81
N LEU A 133 20.28 2.91 21.49
CA LEU A 133 19.82 3.35 20.17
C LEU A 133 20.80 4.41 19.66
N VAL A 134 21.35 4.21 18.49
CA VAL A 134 22.11 5.25 17.76
C VAL A 134 21.20 5.81 16.69
N VAL A 135 21.06 7.12 16.67
CA VAL A 135 20.24 7.85 15.72
C VAL A 135 21.15 8.66 14.81
N SER A 136 21.06 8.40 13.52
CA SER A 136 21.78 9.14 12.49
C SER A 136 20.81 9.71 11.49
N GLY A 137 21.19 10.79 10.81
CA GLY A 137 20.35 11.38 9.78
C GLY A 137 21.15 12.00 8.66
N SER A 138 20.53 12.10 7.50
CA SER A 138 21.07 12.78 6.31
C SER A 138 20.03 13.72 5.70
N THR A 139 20.50 14.66 4.89
CA THR A 139 19.66 15.54 4.08
C THR A 139 20.12 15.50 2.63
N ARG A 140 19.37 16.10 1.72
CA ARG A 140 19.80 16.29 0.33
C ARG A 140 21.19 16.94 0.23
N HIS A 141 21.41 17.97 1.04
CA HIS A 141 22.61 18.81 1.02
C HIS A 141 23.74 18.21 1.86
N ALA A 142 23.41 17.33 2.81
CA ALA A 142 24.35 16.53 3.59
C ALA A 142 24.00 15.04 3.48
N PRO A 143 24.30 14.39 2.34
CA PRO A 143 23.85 13.02 2.04
C PRO A 143 24.56 11.96 2.88
N LYS A 144 25.72 12.29 3.47
CA LYS A 144 26.42 11.39 4.39
C LYS A 144 25.70 11.40 5.75
N PRO A 145 25.17 10.26 6.23
CA PRO A 145 24.53 10.21 7.53
C PRO A 145 25.49 10.63 8.65
N ALA A 146 25.04 11.54 9.51
CA ALA A 146 25.76 11.95 10.71
C ALA A 146 25.02 11.46 11.95
N VAL A 147 25.78 11.00 12.95
CA VAL A 147 25.20 10.62 14.25
C VAL A 147 24.65 11.88 14.92
N LEU A 148 23.35 11.88 15.18
CA LEU A 148 22.64 12.96 15.86
C LEU A 148 22.65 12.73 17.37
N ARG A 149 22.45 11.47 17.79
CA ARG A 149 22.38 11.12 19.21
C ARG A 149 22.61 9.64 19.45
N THR A 150 23.26 9.33 20.58
CA THR A 150 23.17 8.01 21.21
C THR A 150 22.21 8.10 22.40
N VAL A 151 21.22 7.22 22.43
CA VAL A 151 20.18 7.16 23.45
C VAL A 151 20.38 5.89 24.26
N THR A 152 20.39 6.02 25.58
CA THR A 152 20.48 4.92 26.56
C THR A 152 19.32 4.93 27.55
N ASP A 153 18.41 5.90 27.45
CA ASP A 153 17.18 5.94 28.23
C ASP A 153 16.25 4.80 27.79
N PRO A 154 15.94 3.82 28.67
CA PRO A 154 15.16 2.66 28.32
C PRO A 154 13.72 3.01 27.91
N THR A 155 13.14 4.08 28.48
CA THR A 155 11.78 4.53 28.17
C THR A 155 11.73 5.09 26.75
N LEU A 156 12.68 5.95 26.38
CA LEU A 156 12.76 6.50 25.02
C LEU A 156 13.02 5.41 23.98
N ILE A 157 13.94 4.48 24.27
CA ILE A 157 14.24 3.35 23.38
C ILE A 157 12.99 2.50 23.14
N GLN A 158 12.25 2.15 24.21
CA GLN A 158 11.02 1.37 24.09
C GLN A 158 9.94 2.11 23.28
N GLN A 159 9.80 3.41 23.48
CA GLN A 159 8.84 4.21 22.71
C GLN A 159 9.20 4.27 21.22
N VAL A 160 10.47 4.48 20.86
CA VAL A 160 10.92 4.43 19.46
C VAL A 160 10.72 3.04 18.87
N ALA A 161 11.12 1.98 19.57
CA ALA A 161 10.95 0.60 19.11
C ALA A 161 9.47 0.26 18.89
N ALA A 162 8.58 0.71 19.78
CA ALA A 162 7.13 0.52 19.64
C ALA A 162 6.55 1.29 18.44
N LEU A 163 7.06 2.48 18.12
CA LEU A 163 6.68 3.19 16.89
C LEU A 163 7.15 2.44 15.64
N THR A 164 8.40 1.97 15.62
CA THR A 164 8.96 1.17 14.53
C THR A 164 8.20 -0.14 14.32
N ASN A 165 7.84 -0.84 15.40
CA ASN A 165 7.12 -2.12 15.34
C ASN A 165 5.65 -1.96 14.92
N LYS A 166 5.11 -0.73 14.89
CA LYS A 166 3.76 -0.43 14.38
C LYS A 166 3.72 -0.11 12.88
N LEU A 167 4.87 0.08 12.24
CA LEU A 167 4.94 0.28 10.80
C LEU A 167 4.38 -0.95 10.07
N ARG A 168 3.69 -0.72 8.95
CA ARG A 168 3.08 -1.80 8.14
C ARG A 168 4.02 -2.19 7.01
N PRO A 169 3.96 -3.42 6.48
CA PRO A 169 4.64 -3.78 5.23
C PRO A 169 4.31 -2.78 4.13
N ALA A 170 5.27 -2.53 3.23
CA ALA A 170 5.00 -1.83 1.99
C ALA A 170 4.64 -2.81 0.89
N ALA A 171 3.71 -2.42 0.03
CA ALA A 171 3.47 -3.16 -1.20
C ALA A 171 4.76 -3.24 -2.03
N PRO A 172 5.09 -4.42 -2.58
CA PRO A 172 6.22 -4.58 -3.48
C PRO A 172 6.00 -3.78 -4.78
N GLY A 173 7.04 -3.72 -5.63
CA GLY A 173 7.00 -2.94 -6.87
C GLY A 173 7.64 -1.54 -6.81
N THR A 174 7.61 -0.88 -7.97
CA THR A 174 8.26 0.43 -8.18
C THR A 174 7.22 1.54 -8.06
N ARG A 175 7.45 2.48 -7.14
CA ARG A 175 6.60 3.67 -6.99
C ARG A 175 7.32 4.87 -7.59
N SER A 176 6.61 5.64 -8.42
CA SER A 176 7.12 6.92 -8.91
C SER A 176 6.90 8.00 -7.85
N CYS A 177 7.99 8.50 -7.28
CA CYS A 177 7.95 9.52 -6.22
C CYS A 177 8.59 10.84 -6.75
N PRO A 178 7.90 11.60 -7.62
CA PRO A 178 8.49 12.72 -8.38
C PRO A 178 9.01 13.88 -7.50
N ASN A 179 8.59 13.95 -6.23
CA ASN A 179 9.02 14.97 -5.27
C ASN A 179 9.99 14.43 -4.20
N ASP A 180 10.82 13.44 -4.56
CA ASP A 180 11.86 12.97 -3.64
C ASP A 180 13.01 13.97 -3.53
N THR A 181 13.08 14.63 -2.38
CA THR A 181 14.16 15.56 -2.03
C THR A 181 15.36 14.86 -1.38
N GLY A 182 15.35 13.55 -1.23
CA GLY A 182 16.34 12.76 -0.50
C GLY A 182 16.40 12.99 1.02
N GLY A 183 17.38 12.33 1.65
CA GLY A 183 17.61 12.36 3.08
C GLY A 183 16.96 11.19 3.82
N THR A 184 17.57 10.81 4.94
CA THR A 184 17.21 9.60 5.68
C THR A 184 17.26 9.82 7.19
N LEU A 185 16.52 8.99 7.92
CA LEU A 185 16.66 8.78 9.35
C LEU A 185 17.05 7.32 9.57
N ASP A 186 18.21 7.09 10.18
CA ASP A 186 18.72 5.76 10.52
C ASP A 186 18.62 5.55 12.04
N LEU A 187 17.96 4.48 12.43
CA LEU A 187 17.83 4.00 13.80
C LEU A 187 18.54 2.65 13.93
N THR A 188 19.64 2.63 14.69
CA THR A 188 20.41 1.41 14.92
C THR A 188 20.27 0.98 16.38
N PHE A 189 19.69 -0.19 16.61
CA PHE A 189 19.36 -0.73 17.94
C PHE A 189 20.39 -1.79 18.38
N TYR A 190 20.81 -1.73 19.65
CA TYR A 190 21.81 -2.65 20.22
C TYR A 190 21.35 -3.27 21.54
N SER A 191 21.60 -4.56 21.72
CA SER A 191 21.50 -5.25 23.01
C SER A 191 22.74 -5.00 23.88
N ALA A 192 22.62 -5.18 25.20
CA ALA A 192 23.72 -4.97 26.14
C ALA A 192 24.95 -5.84 25.85
N SER A 193 24.73 -7.06 25.34
CA SER A 193 25.76 -8.07 25.12
C SER A 193 26.44 -8.02 23.74
N SER A 194 26.06 -7.07 22.86
CA SER A 194 26.52 -7.07 21.47
C SER A 194 27.01 -5.70 21.02
N SER A 195 28.16 -5.68 20.36
CA SER A 195 28.64 -4.53 19.59
C SER A 195 28.00 -4.46 18.19
N LYS A 196 27.39 -5.56 17.72
CA LYS A 196 26.63 -5.60 16.47
C LYS A 196 25.18 -5.16 16.69
N PRO A 197 24.58 -4.40 15.76
CA PRO A 197 23.15 -4.07 15.83
C PRO A 197 22.30 -5.34 15.86
N VAL A 198 21.24 -5.32 16.66
CA VAL A 198 20.20 -6.38 16.66
C VAL A 198 19.05 -6.04 15.72
N ALA A 199 18.88 -4.75 15.41
CA ALA A 199 17.99 -4.27 14.37
C ALA A 199 18.49 -2.90 13.84
N THR A 200 18.22 -2.62 12.57
CA THR A 200 18.40 -1.31 11.95
C THR A 200 17.13 -0.90 11.22
N LEU A 201 16.79 0.38 11.25
CA LEU A 201 15.72 0.94 10.44
C LEU A 201 16.27 2.12 9.65
N LEU A 202 16.12 2.08 8.33
CA LEU A 202 16.41 3.20 7.44
C LEU A 202 15.08 3.75 6.92
N ALA A 203 14.70 4.96 7.32
CA ALA A 203 13.49 5.63 6.85
C ALA A 203 13.82 6.77 5.87
N ALA A 204 13.17 6.78 4.70
CA ALA A 204 13.28 7.83 3.71
C ALA A 204 12.45 9.06 4.13
N ARG A 205 13.04 10.25 4.09
CA ARG A 205 12.38 11.48 4.57
C ARG A 205 11.50 12.17 3.54
N SER A 206 11.61 11.76 2.29
CA SER A 206 10.89 12.32 1.16
C SER A 206 10.57 11.23 0.15
N GLY A 207 9.97 11.63 -0.98
CA GLY A 207 9.49 10.67 -1.96
C GLY A 207 8.32 9.88 -1.40
N CYS A 208 8.37 8.56 -1.57
CA CYS A 208 7.28 7.66 -1.13
C CYS A 208 7.34 7.31 0.35
N ARG A 209 8.34 7.84 1.10
CA ARG A 209 8.47 7.69 2.55
C ARG A 209 8.30 6.24 2.99
N ASP A 210 9.13 5.38 2.42
CA ASP A 210 9.27 4.00 2.87
C ASP A 210 10.35 3.90 3.95
N ALA A 211 10.31 2.80 4.68
CA ALA A 211 11.38 2.42 5.57
C ALA A 211 11.78 0.97 5.33
N THR A 212 13.04 0.65 5.56
CA THR A 212 13.53 -0.72 5.54
C THR A 212 14.00 -1.09 6.93
N ILE A 213 13.42 -2.14 7.51
CA ILE A 213 13.90 -2.75 8.75
C ILE A 213 14.75 -3.97 8.42
N THR A 214 15.89 -4.09 9.07
CA THR A 214 16.76 -5.27 8.99
C THR A 214 16.99 -5.79 10.39
N THR A 215 16.97 -7.11 10.56
CA THR A 215 17.23 -7.76 11.85
C THR A 215 18.27 -8.87 11.66
N ALA A 216 18.73 -9.47 12.76
CA ALA A 216 19.61 -10.64 12.66
C ALA A 216 18.91 -11.86 12.01
N GLN A 217 17.59 -11.94 12.12
CA GLN A 217 16.76 -13.03 11.62
C GLN A 217 16.24 -12.80 10.19
N ASP A 218 16.25 -11.55 9.73
CA ASP A 218 15.99 -11.12 8.37
C ASP A 218 17.04 -10.09 7.90
N PRO A 219 18.19 -10.55 7.43
CA PRO A 219 19.27 -9.68 6.97
C PRO A 219 18.98 -9.06 5.59
N ALA A 220 18.03 -9.60 4.81
CA ALA A 220 17.62 -9.02 3.54
C ALA A 220 16.78 -7.75 3.75
N GLY A 221 16.03 -7.74 4.85
CA GLY A 221 15.26 -6.60 5.31
C GLY A 221 13.87 -6.53 4.70
N MET A 222 12.94 -5.98 5.46
CA MET A 222 11.54 -5.82 5.09
C MET A 222 11.24 -4.36 4.80
N ARG A 223 10.62 -4.09 3.64
CA ARG A 223 10.10 -2.76 3.29
C ARG A 223 8.80 -2.49 4.04
N LEU A 224 8.68 -1.28 4.55
CA LEU A 224 7.62 -0.80 5.41
C LEU A 224 7.08 0.53 4.87
N THR A 225 5.80 0.80 5.07
CA THR A 225 5.21 2.12 4.89
C THR A 225 5.39 2.93 6.16
N THR A 226 5.90 4.16 6.04
CA THR A 226 5.86 5.11 7.15
C THR A 226 4.57 5.93 7.09
N ALA A 227 4.06 6.31 8.25
CA ALA A 227 3.03 7.35 8.31
C ALA A 227 3.67 8.70 7.96
N ASP A 228 2.86 9.65 7.48
CA ASP A 228 3.32 10.99 7.05
C ASP A 228 4.17 11.75 8.08
N ASP A 229 4.09 11.36 9.35
CA ASP A 229 4.75 12.01 10.48
C ASP A 229 5.74 11.11 11.24
N TYR A 230 6.08 9.91 10.75
CA TYR A 230 6.89 8.94 11.49
C TYR A 230 8.23 9.52 11.96
N GLU A 231 9.02 10.09 11.05
CA GLU A 231 10.33 10.65 11.35
C GLU A 231 10.20 11.86 12.30
N THR A 232 9.19 12.70 12.06
CA THR A 232 8.89 13.85 12.91
C THR A 232 8.56 13.42 14.34
N ARG A 233 7.80 12.34 14.51
CA ARG A 233 7.47 11.79 15.82
C ARG A 233 8.70 11.23 16.52
N VAL A 234 9.56 10.48 15.83
CA VAL A 234 10.80 9.96 16.41
C VAL A 234 11.73 11.10 16.83
N LEU A 235 11.95 12.09 15.96
CA LEU A 235 12.78 13.25 16.27
C LEU A 235 12.23 14.04 17.47
N LYS A 236 10.92 14.31 17.49
CA LYS A 236 10.26 15.00 18.61
C LYS A 236 10.40 14.23 19.92
N LEU A 237 10.18 12.91 19.90
CA LEU A 237 10.33 12.06 21.07
C LEU A 237 11.75 12.12 21.66
N LEU A 238 12.74 12.23 20.78
CA LEU A 238 14.14 12.30 21.15
C LEU A 238 14.66 13.74 21.36
N GLY A 239 13.81 14.77 21.24
CA GLY A 239 14.23 16.16 21.33
C GLY A 239 15.32 16.53 20.30
N LEU A 240 15.23 15.95 19.10
CA LEU A 240 16.20 16.15 18.02
C LEU A 240 15.63 17.03 16.93
N THR A 241 16.50 17.81 16.32
CA THR A 241 16.27 18.48 15.04
C THR A 241 17.30 17.99 14.05
N LEU A 242 16.90 17.78 12.80
CA LEU A 242 17.86 17.47 11.77
C LEU A 242 18.66 18.73 11.41
N PRO A 243 19.90 18.57 10.92
CA PRO A 243 20.65 19.67 10.35
C PRO A 243 19.80 20.37 9.28
N ALA A 244 19.86 21.70 9.23
CA ALA A 244 19.26 22.43 8.12
C ALA A 244 19.86 21.90 6.82
N GLY A 245 18.98 21.56 5.88
CA GLY A 245 19.36 21.25 4.50
C GLY A 245 19.66 22.54 3.76
#